data_AF-A0A4Z8ZEF4-F1
#
_entry.id   AF-A0A4Z8ZEF4-F1
#
_cell.length_a   1.000
_cell.length_b   1.000
_cell.length_c   1.000
_cell.angle_alpha   90.00
_cell.angle_beta   90.00
_cell.angle_gamma   90.00
#
_symmetry.space_group_name_H-M   'P 1'
#
loop_
_entity.id
_entity.type
_entity.pdbx_description
1 polymer ?
#
loop_
_entity_poly.entity_id
_entity_poly.type
_entity_poly.pdbx_seq_one_letter_code
_entity_poly.pdbx_strand_id
1 'polypeptide(L)'
;MSTLEQKLTEMITAPVEALGYELVGIEFIRGRTSTLRIYIDSEDGINVDDCADVSHQVSAVLDVEDPISVAYNLEVSSPGLDRPMFTADHYARFQGEEVALVLRMAVQNRRKWQGIIKAVDGEMITVTVEGKDEVFALSNIQKANLVPHF
;
A
#
# COMPACT_ATOMS: atom_id res chain seq x y z
N MET A 1 4.34 -2.27 -7.87
CA MET A 1 5.42 -2.11 -6.87
C MET A 1 6.78 -2.10 -7.56
N SER A 2 7.80 -1.50 -6.95
CA SER A 2 9.19 -1.70 -7.36
C SER A 2 9.71 -3.07 -6.88
N THR A 3 10.79 -3.58 -7.49
CA THR A 3 11.44 -4.84 -7.07
C THR A 3 11.91 -4.81 -5.62
N LEU A 4 12.28 -3.63 -5.11
CA LEU A 4 12.66 -3.46 -3.70
C LEU A 4 11.45 -3.61 -2.77
N GLU A 5 10.35 -2.91 -3.05
CA GLU A 5 9.13 -2.98 -2.24
C GLU A 5 8.55 -4.40 -2.19
N GLN A 6 8.60 -5.14 -3.30
CA GLN A 6 8.20 -6.55 -3.34
C GLN A 6 9.08 -7.41 -2.43
N LYS A 7 10.40 -7.31 -2.56
CA LYS A 7 11.35 -8.03 -1.70
C LYS A 7 11.13 -7.71 -0.21
N LEU A 8 10.93 -6.43 0.11
CA LEU A 8 10.69 -5.99 1.49
C LEU A 8 9.35 -6.53 2.01
N THR A 9 8.31 -6.53 1.18
CA THR A 9 6.99 -7.06 1.55
C THR A 9 7.11 -8.54 1.90
N GLU A 10 7.73 -9.36 1.05
CA GLU A 10 7.94 -10.79 1.30
C GLU A 10 8.73 -11.05 2.60
N MET A 11 9.75 -10.24 2.87
CA MET A 11 10.61 -10.37 4.05
C MET A 11 9.90 -9.95 5.35
N ILE A 12 9.07 -8.92 5.30
CA ILE A 12 8.48 -8.26 6.48
C ILE A 12 7.11 -8.83 6.83
N THR A 13 6.41 -9.47 5.88
CA THR A 13 5.06 -10.03 6.11
C THR A 13 5.04 -10.97 7.32
N ALA A 14 5.87 -12.01 7.33
CA ALA A 14 5.85 -13.00 8.42
C ALA A 14 6.23 -12.41 9.80
N PRO A 15 7.26 -11.54 9.93
CA PRO A 15 7.53 -10.83 11.18
C PRO A 15 6.35 -9.99 11.70
N VAL A 16 5.60 -9.32 10.82
CA VAL A 16 4.44 -8.50 11.19
C VAL A 16 3.26 -9.38 11.61
N GLU A 17 2.97 -10.42 10.83
CA GLU A 17 1.89 -11.38 11.14
C GLU A 17 2.15 -12.15 12.44
N ALA A 18 3.42 -12.43 12.78
CA ALA A 18 3.79 -13.07 14.03
C ALA A 18 3.43 -12.24 15.28
N LEU A 19 3.30 -10.92 15.12
CA LEU A 19 2.83 -10.00 16.16
C LEU A 19 1.29 -9.85 16.17
N GLY A 20 0.59 -10.49 15.22
CA GLY A 20 -0.88 -10.44 15.11
C GLY A 20 -1.41 -9.29 14.26
N TYR A 21 -0.57 -8.64 13.46
CA TYR A 21 -0.96 -7.51 12.60
C TYR A 21 -0.96 -7.88 11.11
N GLU A 22 -1.82 -7.21 10.33
CA GLU A 22 -1.82 -7.28 8.87
C GLU A 22 -0.75 -6.32 8.32
N LEU A 23 0.13 -6.80 7.44
CA LEU A 23 0.98 -5.90 6.63
C LEU A 23 0.16 -5.36 5.46
N VAL A 24 -0.35 -4.14 5.59
CA VAL A 24 -1.08 -3.47 4.51
C VAL A 24 -0.15 -3.12 3.37
N GLY A 25 1.10 -2.72 3.63
CA GLY A 25 2.06 -2.53 2.54
C GLY A 25 3.22 -1.65 2.90
N ILE A 26 4.12 -1.49 1.92
CA ILE A 26 5.40 -0.84 2.10
C ILE A 26 5.62 0.20 0.99
N GLU A 27 6.02 1.40 1.37
CA GLU A 27 6.46 2.45 0.46
C GLU A 27 7.92 2.83 0.75
N PHE A 28 8.74 2.92 -0.30
CA PHE A 28 10.09 3.49 -0.18
C PHE A 28 10.16 4.89 -0.79
N ILE A 29 10.02 5.90 0.05
CA ILE A 29 9.95 7.31 -0.34
C ILE A 29 11.36 7.87 -0.42
N ARG A 30 11.84 8.14 -1.64
CA ARG A 30 13.16 8.75 -1.86
C ARG A 30 13.12 10.26 -1.68
N GLY A 31 14.02 10.79 -0.88
CA GLY A 31 14.14 12.22 -0.58
C GLY A 31 15.54 12.59 -0.11
N ARG A 32 15.70 13.77 0.50
CA ARG A 32 16.97 14.18 1.14
C ARG A 32 17.41 13.19 2.21
N THR A 33 16.44 12.73 3.00
CA THR A 33 16.53 11.52 3.81
C THR A 33 15.44 10.60 3.26
N SER A 34 15.80 9.38 2.86
CA SER A 34 14.79 8.43 2.38
C SER A 34 13.98 7.90 3.56
N THR A 35 12.74 7.48 3.31
CA THR A 35 11.88 6.88 4.34
C THR A 35 11.39 5.53 3.83
N LEU A 36 11.59 4.49 4.64
CA LEU A 36 10.91 3.21 4.49
C LEU A 36 9.66 3.26 5.37
N ARG A 37 8.50 3.37 4.75
CA ARG A 37 7.22 3.39 5.47
C ARG A 37 6.54 2.04 5.36
N ILE A 38 6.10 1.52 6.51
CA ILE A 38 5.39 0.25 6.65
C ILE A 38 4.01 0.57 7.21
N TYR A 39 2.98 0.10 6.50
CA TYR A 39 1.60 0.23 6.91
C TYR A 39 1.13 -1.07 7.55
N ILE A 40 0.67 -0.98 8.80
CA ILE A 40 0.08 -2.11 9.54
C ILE A 40 -1.38 -1.84 9.88
N ASP A 41 -2.16 -2.90 10.04
CA ASP A 41 -3.56 -2.80 10.42
C ASP A 41 -4.00 -3.99 11.29
N SER A 42 -5.11 -3.82 11.99
CA SER A 42 -5.76 -4.86 12.78
C SER A 42 -7.26 -4.58 12.87
N GLU A 43 -8.06 -5.60 13.19
CA GLU A 43 -9.51 -5.43 13.37
C GLU A 43 -9.84 -4.53 14.57
N ASP A 44 -9.02 -4.57 15.62
CA ASP A 44 -9.18 -3.77 16.84
C ASP A 44 -8.61 -2.35 16.70
N GLY A 45 -8.00 -2.03 15.56
CA GLY A 45 -7.27 -0.79 15.32
C GLY A 45 -5.84 -0.81 15.86
N ILE A 46 -5.04 0.14 15.38
CA ILE A 46 -3.61 0.25 15.68
C ILE A 46 -3.35 1.47 16.56
N ASN A 47 -2.65 1.25 17.68
CA ASN A 47 -2.16 2.29 18.56
C ASN A 47 -0.65 2.54 18.36
N VAL A 48 -0.08 3.47 19.13
CA VAL A 48 1.33 3.87 18.99
C VAL A 48 2.30 2.80 19.48
N ASP A 49 1.92 2.05 20.51
CA ASP A 49 2.75 0.97 21.08
C ASP A 49 2.83 -0.20 20.07
N ASP A 50 1.73 -0.54 19.40
CA ASP A 50 1.71 -1.54 18.33
C ASP A 50 2.69 -1.19 17.20
N CYS A 51 2.73 0.10 16.80
CA CYS A 51 3.69 0.59 15.80
C CYS A 51 5.14 0.48 16.30
N ALA A 52 5.39 0.72 17.58
CA ALA A 52 6.71 0.59 18.17
C ALA A 52 7.17 -0.87 18.20
N ASP A 53 6.30 -1.80 18.58
CA ASP A 53 6.58 -3.24 18.61
C ASP A 53 6.94 -3.76 17.21
N VAL A 54 6.15 -3.41 16.20
CA VAL A 54 6.46 -3.74 14.79
C VAL A 54 7.76 -3.09 14.34
N SER A 55 8.01 -1.83 14.70
CA SER A 55 9.25 -1.13 14.34
C SER A 55 10.48 -1.85 14.88
N HIS A 56 10.45 -2.28 16.14
CA HIS A 56 11.54 -3.05 16.76
C HIS A 56 11.76 -4.40 16.07
N GLN A 57 10.70 -5.15 15.83
CA GLN A 57 10.77 -6.45 15.18
C GLN A 57 11.31 -6.35 13.75
N VAL A 58 10.81 -5.38 12.97
CA VAL A 58 11.23 -5.18 11.58
C VAL A 58 12.65 -4.63 11.50
N SER A 59 13.04 -3.72 12.40
CA SER A 59 14.43 -3.23 12.46
C SER A 59 15.42 -4.37 12.65
N ALA A 60 15.13 -5.34 13.53
CA ALA A 60 16.00 -6.48 13.75
C ALA A 60 16.17 -7.35 12.49
N VAL A 61 15.09 -7.53 11.70
CA VAL A 61 15.15 -8.27 10.43
C VAL A 61 15.96 -7.50 9.39
N LEU A 62 15.74 -6.19 9.28
CA LEU A 62 16.46 -5.32 8.34
C LEU A 62 17.95 -5.20 8.65
N ASP A 63 18.33 -5.23 9.94
CA ASP A 63 19.74 -5.22 10.36
C ASP A 63 20.49 -6.51 9.97
N VAL A 64 19.78 -7.64 9.88
CA VAL A 64 20.37 -8.93 9.49
C VAL A 64 20.45 -9.07 7.97
N GLU A 65 19.36 -8.75 7.27
CA GLU A 65 19.25 -8.95 5.83
C GLU A 65 19.84 -7.81 5.00
N ASP A 66 20.00 -6.62 5.60
CA ASP A 66 20.49 -5.36 5.03
C ASP A 66 20.12 -5.13 3.54
N PRO A 67 18.83 -5.10 3.18
CA PRO A 67 18.41 -5.03 1.78
C PRO A 67 18.53 -3.63 1.16
N ILE A 68 18.78 -2.58 1.96
CA ILE A 68 18.76 -1.17 1.53
C ILE A 68 20.11 -0.52 1.83
N SER A 69 20.89 -0.26 0.79
CA SER A 69 22.25 0.28 0.92
C SER A 69 22.35 1.79 1.14
N VAL A 70 21.23 2.51 1.11
CA VAL A 70 21.18 3.98 1.31
C VAL A 70 20.62 4.29 2.68
N ALA A 71 21.05 5.38 3.31
CA ALA A 71 20.48 5.79 4.59
C ALA A 71 18.98 6.13 4.46
N TYR A 72 18.18 5.64 5.42
CA TYR A 72 16.74 5.87 5.48
C TYR A 72 16.24 5.97 6.93
N ASN A 73 15.06 6.56 7.10
CA ASN A 73 14.28 6.48 8.33
C ASN A 73 13.27 5.34 8.21
N LEU A 74 13.16 4.49 9.23
CA LEU A 74 12.08 3.51 9.36
C LEU A 74 10.86 4.18 10.00
N GLU A 75 9.71 4.06 9.36
CA GLU A 75 8.43 4.57 9.86
C GLU A 75 7.38 3.46 9.81
N VAL A 76 6.72 3.20 10.94
CA VAL A 76 5.58 2.29 11.03
C VAL A 76 4.34 3.11 11.34
N SER A 77 3.27 2.89 10.58
CA SER A 77 2.04 3.67 10.69
C SER A 77 0.82 2.81 10.39
N SER A 78 -0.34 3.22 10.89
CA SER A 78 -1.61 2.70 10.42
C SER A 78 -2.07 3.46 9.16
N PRO A 79 -2.80 2.81 8.23
CA PRO A 79 -3.26 3.45 7.00
C PRO A 79 -4.28 4.59 7.26
N GLY A 80 -4.96 4.57 8.40
CA GLY A 80 -5.97 5.57 8.75
C GLY A 80 -7.08 5.68 7.70
N LEU A 81 -7.52 6.93 7.45
CA LEU A 81 -8.56 7.25 6.46
C LEU A 81 -8.02 7.25 5.01
N ASP A 82 -6.78 7.70 4.79
CA ASP A 82 -6.14 7.71 3.46
C ASP A 82 -5.50 6.35 3.18
N ARG A 83 -6.32 5.29 3.19
CA ARG A 83 -5.85 3.90 3.14
C ARG A 83 -5.23 3.56 1.78
N PRO A 84 -3.92 3.28 1.70
CA PRO A 84 -3.28 2.90 0.46
C PRO A 84 -3.69 1.49 0.00
N MET A 85 -3.84 1.31 -1.31
CA MET A 85 -4.18 0.03 -1.95
C MET A 85 -3.00 -0.48 -2.77
N PHE A 86 -2.50 -1.67 -2.40
CA PHE A 86 -1.28 -2.25 -2.93
C PHE A 86 -1.54 -3.54 -3.72
N THR A 87 -2.44 -4.39 -3.23
CA THR A 87 -2.77 -5.70 -3.81
C THR A 87 -4.16 -5.69 -4.42
N ALA A 88 -4.46 -6.65 -5.29
CA ALA A 88 -5.81 -6.83 -5.85
C ALA A 88 -6.86 -7.06 -4.74
N ASP A 89 -6.49 -7.78 -3.69
CA ASP A 89 -7.37 -8.07 -2.55
C ASP A 89 -7.81 -6.81 -1.81
N HIS A 90 -6.96 -5.76 -1.76
CA HIS A 90 -7.39 -4.48 -1.17
C HIS A 90 -8.55 -3.89 -1.97
N TYR A 91 -8.45 -3.85 -3.30
CA TYR A 91 -9.55 -3.36 -4.13
C TYR A 91 -10.78 -4.25 -4.00
N ALA A 92 -10.58 -5.57 -3.92
CA ALA A 92 -11.69 -6.51 -3.79
C ALA A 92 -12.46 -6.31 -2.48
N ARG A 93 -11.74 -6.05 -1.37
CA ARG A 93 -12.28 -5.76 -0.04
C ARG A 93 -13.10 -4.47 0.00
N PHE A 94 -12.74 -3.47 -0.81
CA PHE A 94 -13.40 -2.16 -0.87
C PHE A 94 -14.22 -1.96 -2.17
N GLN A 95 -14.72 -3.03 -2.77
CA GLN A 95 -15.67 -2.92 -3.89
C GLN A 95 -16.91 -2.11 -3.48
N GLY A 96 -17.30 -1.17 -4.34
CA GLY A 96 -18.38 -0.21 -4.09
C GLY A 96 -17.92 1.12 -3.51
N GLU A 97 -16.69 1.22 -3.01
CA GLU A 97 -16.13 2.47 -2.47
C GLU A 97 -15.40 3.29 -3.54
N GLU A 98 -15.23 4.59 -3.26
CA GLU A 98 -14.47 5.50 -4.11
C GLU A 98 -12.95 5.37 -3.89
N VAL A 99 -12.20 5.33 -4.99
CA VAL A 99 -10.74 5.20 -5.01
C VAL A 99 -10.13 6.28 -5.90
N ALA A 100 -9.00 6.83 -5.46
CA ALA A 100 -8.15 7.70 -6.24
C ALA A 100 -6.92 6.92 -6.74
N LEU A 101 -6.70 6.89 -8.05
CA LEU A 101 -5.60 6.18 -8.70
C LEU A 101 -4.63 7.15 -9.37
N VAL A 102 -3.34 6.83 -9.31
CA VAL A 102 -2.29 7.43 -10.12
C VAL A 102 -1.63 6.33 -10.94
N LEU A 103 -1.60 6.48 -12.26
CA LEU A 103 -1.04 5.50 -13.19
C LEU A 103 0.41 5.82 -13.54
N ARG A 104 1.18 4.76 -13.82
CA ARG A 104 2.55 4.82 -14.35
C ARG A 104 2.54 5.31 -15.80
N MET A 105 1.73 4.66 -16.64
CA MET A 105 1.47 5.03 -18.03
C MET A 105 0.09 5.64 -18.16
N ALA A 106 -0.01 6.75 -18.90
CA ALA A 106 -1.27 7.43 -19.11
C ALA A 106 -2.22 6.53 -19.91
N VAL A 107 -3.47 6.47 -19.47
CA VAL A 107 -4.59 5.91 -20.23
C VAL A 107 -5.42 7.11 -20.68
N GLN A 108 -5.80 7.17 -21.96
CA GLN A 108 -6.57 8.31 -22.51
C GLN A 108 -5.95 9.69 -22.20
N ASN A 109 -4.61 9.82 -22.28
CA ASN A 109 -3.85 11.03 -21.91
C ASN A 109 -4.02 11.50 -20.44
N ARG A 110 -4.55 10.65 -19.57
CA ARG A 110 -4.81 10.93 -18.15
C ARG A 110 -4.07 9.92 -17.27
N ARG A 111 -3.37 10.42 -16.24
CA ARG A 111 -2.69 9.58 -15.23
C ARG A 111 -3.40 9.52 -13.89
N LYS A 112 -4.16 10.55 -13.52
CA LYS A 112 -4.89 10.61 -12.26
C LYS A 112 -6.34 10.27 -12.49
N TRP A 113 -6.86 9.25 -11.84
CA TRP A 113 -8.23 8.80 -11.95
C TRP A 113 -8.89 8.79 -10.59
N GLN A 114 -10.20 8.98 -10.55
CA GLN A 114 -10.98 8.90 -9.33
C GLN A 114 -12.36 8.37 -9.70
N GLY A 115 -12.86 7.40 -8.95
CA GLY A 115 -14.15 6.77 -9.22
C GLY A 115 -14.41 5.56 -8.32
N ILE A 116 -15.49 4.84 -8.59
CA ILE A 116 -15.97 3.75 -7.73
C ILE A 116 -15.38 2.42 -8.16
N ILE A 117 -14.82 1.64 -7.24
CA ILE A 117 -14.34 0.27 -7.51
C ILE A 117 -15.55 -0.61 -7.83
N LYS A 118 -15.65 -1.07 -9.09
CA LYS A 118 -16.81 -1.85 -9.55
C LYS A 118 -16.57 -3.35 -9.48
N ALA A 119 -15.37 -3.79 -9.85
CA ALA A 119 -15.01 -5.21 -9.91
C ALA A 119 -13.49 -5.38 -9.91
N VAL A 120 -13.06 -6.55 -9.46
CA VAL A 120 -11.67 -7.01 -9.51
C VAL A 120 -11.66 -8.40 -10.15
N ASP A 121 -10.92 -8.55 -11.25
CA ASP A 121 -10.73 -9.83 -11.94
C ASP A 121 -9.23 -10.10 -12.12
N GLY A 122 -8.68 -10.96 -11.25
CA GLY A 122 -7.24 -11.15 -11.13
C GLY A 122 -6.52 -9.84 -10.83
N GLU A 123 -5.61 -9.43 -11.71
CA GLU A 123 -4.89 -8.15 -11.60
C GLU A 123 -5.57 -6.99 -12.36
N MET A 124 -6.80 -7.16 -12.83
CA MET A 124 -7.55 -6.12 -13.55
C MET A 124 -8.59 -5.48 -12.63
N ILE A 125 -8.45 -4.18 -12.41
CA ILE A 125 -9.35 -3.38 -11.55
C ILE A 125 -10.28 -2.56 -12.43
N THR A 126 -11.59 -2.76 -12.29
CA THR A 126 -12.61 -1.97 -12.98
C THR A 126 -13.09 -0.84 -12.08
N VAL A 127 -12.96 0.40 -12.55
CA VAL A 127 -13.40 1.60 -11.82
C VAL A 127 -14.42 2.36 -12.66
N THR A 128 -15.56 2.71 -12.05
CA THR A 128 -16.57 3.57 -12.68
C THR A 128 -16.16 5.02 -12.49
N VAL A 129 -15.81 5.69 -13.59
CA VAL A 129 -15.39 7.09 -13.62
C VAL A 129 -16.40 7.87 -14.48
N GLU A 130 -17.07 8.86 -13.88
CA GLU A 130 -18.07 9.70 -14.59
C GLU A 130 -19.15 8.87 -15.33
N GLY A 131 -19.54 7.72 -14.74
CA GLY A 131 -20.55 6.82 -15.30
C GLY A 131 -20.05 5.87 -16.39
N LYS A 132 -18.73 5.81 -16.66
CA LYS A 132 -18.11 4.87 -17.58
C LYS A 132 -17.19 3.92 -16.84
N ASP A 133 -17.20 2.66 -17.24
CA ASP A 133 -16.30 1.65 -16.69
C ASP A 133 -14.94 1.75 -17.40
N GLU A 134 -13.90 2.00 -16.62
CA GLU A 134 -12.51 1.98 -17.09
C GLU A 134 -11.77 0.85 -16.38
N VAL A 135 -10.92 0.15 -17.12
CA VAL A 135 -10.20 -1.04 -16.63
C VAL A 135 -8.72 -0.72 -16.54
N PHE A 136 -8.14 -0.94 -15.36
CA PHE A 136 -6.75 -0.67 -15.06
C PHE A 136 -6.05 -1.95 -14.61
N ALA A 137 -4.94 -2.29 -15.26
CA ALA A 137 -4.04 -3.33 -14.75
C ALA A 137 -3.35 -2.84 -13.48
N LEU A 138 -3.32 -3.66 -12.42
CA LEU A 138 -2.67 -3.37 -11.15
C LEU A 138 -1.20 -2.97 -11.34
N SER A 139 -0.51 -3.61 -12.29
CA SER A 139 0.87 -3.30 -12.67
C SER A 139 1.07 -1.87 -13.19
N ASN A 140 0.03 -1.27 -13.81
CA ASN A 140 0.06 0.12 -14.28
C ASN A 140 -0.34 1.13 -13.19
N ILE A 141 -0.90 0.67 -12.06
CA ILE A 141 -1.22 1.55 -10.93
C ILE A 141 0.10 1.86 -10.20
N GLN A 142 0.42 3.14 -10.12
CA GLN A 142 1.58 3.63 -9.37
C GLN A 142 1.23 3.79 -7.89
N LYS A 143 0.09 4.41 -7.61
CA LYS A 143 -0.42 4.69 -6.28
C LYS A 143 -1.94 4.65 -6.31
N ALA A 144 -2.55 4.17 -5.24
CA ALA A 144 -3.98 4.19 -5.07
C ALA A 144 -4.33 4.36 -3.60
N ASN A 145 -5.33 5.17 -3.31
CA ASN A 145 -5.85 5.38 -1.96
C ASN A 145 -7.38 5.34 -1.97
N LEU A 146 -7.96 4.80 -0.91
CA LEU A 146 -9.40 4.91 -0.63
C LEU A 146 -9.77 6.38 -0.38
N VAL A 147 -10.87 6.86 -0.96
CA VAL A 147 -11.39 8.22 -0.72
C VAL A 147 -12.43 8.14 0.41
N PRO A 148 -12.21 8.81 1.57
CA PRO A 148 -13.18 8.82 2.65
C PRO A 148 -14.43 9.62 2.29
N HIS A 149 -15.61 9.08 2.60
CA HIS A 149 -16.87 9.81 2.59
C HIS A 149 -17.24 10.23 4.02
N PHE A 150 -17.62 11.50 4.21
CA PHE A 150 -18.05 12.09 5.50
C PHE A 150 -19.51 12.54 5.43
#